data_AF-A0A1C5S4U0-F1
#
_entry.id   AF-A0A1C5S4U0-F1
#
_cell.length_a   1.000
_cell.length_b   1.000
_cell.length_c   1.000
_cell.angle_alpha   90.00
_cell.angle_beta   90.00
_cell.angle_gamma   90.00
#
_symmetry.space_group_name_H-M   'P 1'
#
loop_
_entity.id
_entity.type
_entity.pdbx_description
1 polymer ?
#
loop_
_entity_poly.entity_id
_entity_poly.type
_entity_poly.pdbx_seq_one_letter_code
_entity_poly.pdbx_strand_id
1 'polypeptide(L)' 'MIQRYVVTREVDRLAPEWLADRFCNAIKVLYGSHDGYVEVKGVRIGDETAQIGDTIVFDGTRLSIERR' A
#
# COMPACT_ATOMS: atom_id res chain seq x y z
N MET A 1 -7.53 10.15 14.32
CA MET A 1 -7.24 8.74 14.69
C MET A 1 -6.18 8.26 13.72
N ILE A 2 -5.04 7.79 14.22
CA ILE A 2 -3.94 7.34 13.35
C ILE A 2 -4.22 5.90 12.93
N GLN A 3 -4.24 5.64 11.62
CA GLN A 3 -4.40 4.31 11.04
C GLN A 3 -3.06 3.85 10.45
N ARG A 4 -2.76 2.56 10.61
CA ARG A 4 -1.49 1.97 10.18
C ARG A 4 -1.77 0.67 9.44
N TYR A 5 -1.07 0.43 8.35
CA TYR A 5 -1.17 -0.80 7.59
C TYR A 5 0.21 -1.24 7.13
N VAL A 6 0.60 -2.47 7.46
CA VAL A 6 1.85 -3.06 6.94
C VAL A 6 1.59 -3.57 5.54
N VAL A 7 2.38 -3.14 4.57
CA VAL A 7 2.25 -3.56 3.18
C VAL A 7 2.55 -5.06 3.08
N THR A 8 1.56 -5.82 2.64
CA THR A 8 1.65 -7.27 2.41
C THR A 8 1.49 -7.58 0.93
N ARG A 9 1.81 -8.83 0.56
CA ARG A 9 1.59 -9.34 -0.81
C ARG A 9 0.12 -9.44 -1.20
N GLU A 10 -0.78 -9.32 -0.23
CA GLU A 10 -2.24 -9.44 -0.41
C GLU A 10 -2.94 -8.11 -0.16
N VAL A 11 -2.23 -6.99 -0.29
CA VAL A 11 -2.78 -5.65 -0.04
C VAL A 11 -3.99 -5.31 -0.91
N ASP A 12 -4.12 -5.87 -2.10
CA ASP A 12 -5.30 -5.69 -2.95
C ASP A 12 -6.54 -6.43 -2.42
N ARG A 13 -6.34 -7.45 -1.56
CA ARG A 13 -7.39 -8.31 -1.01
C ARG A 13 -7.73 -8.02 0.44
N LEU A 14 -6.71 -7.69 1.23
CA LEU A 14 -6.79 -7.56 2.69
C LEU A 14 -6.68 -6.11 3.16
N ALA A 15 -6.67 -5.14 2.25
CA ALA A 15 -6.68 -3.73 2.64
C ALA A 15 -7.93 -3.41 3.49
N PRO A 16 -7.76 -2.74 4.64
CA PRO A 16 -8.89 -2.25 5.42
C PRO A 16 -9.64 -1.16 4.63
N GLU A 17 -10.93 -0.96 4.91
CA GLU A 17 -11.80 -0.06 4.14
C GLU A 17 -11.23 1.35 3.98
N TRP A 18 -10.60 1.90 5.02
CA TRP A 18 -9.95 3.21 4.94
C TRP A 18 -8.81 3.23 3.90
N LEU A 19 -8.05 2.16 3.77
CA LEU A 19 -6.98 2.09 2.76
C LEU A 19 -7.59 1.83 1.38
N ALA A 20 -8.63 0.99 1.32
CA ALA A 20 -9.30 0.62 0.09
C ALA A 20 -9.95 1.81 -0.63
N ASP A 21 -10.63 2.69 0.12
CA ASP A 21 -11.26 3.93 -0.38
C ASP A 21 -10.25 4.85 -1.09
N ARG A 22 -8.95 4.72 -0.77
CA ARG A 22 -7.87 5.55 -1.30
C ARG A 22 -7.18 4.96 -2.52
N PHE A 23 -7.48 3.72 -2.93
CA PHE A 23 -6.91 3.12 -4.16
C PHE A 23 -7.33 3.85 -5.44
N CYS A 24 -8.47 4.54 -5.44
CA CYS A 24 -8.92 5.29 -6.61
C CYS A 24 -8.13 6.58 -6.84
N ASN A 25 -7.58 7.20 -5.79
CA ASN A 25 -7.09 8.59 -5.86
C ASN A 25 -5.62 8.76 -5.45
N ALA A 26 -5.16 8.05 -4.42
CA ALA A 26 -3.85 8.32 -3.81
C ALA A 26 -2.90 7.13 -3.84
N ILE A 27 -3.44 5.91 -3.95
CA ILE A 27 -2.69 4.67 -3.75
C ILE A 27 -2.80 3.80 -5.00
N LYS A 28 -1.66 3.32 -5.52
CA LYS A 28 -1.64 2.35 -6.62
C LYS A 28 -0.88 1.10 -6.20
N VAL A 29 -1.52 -0.05 -6.30
CA VAL A 29 -0.84 -1.33 -6.11
C VAL A 29 0.12 -1.55 -7.29
N LEU A 30 1.36 -1.86 -6.98
CA LEU A 30 2.37 -2.20 -7.98
C LEU A 30 2.44 -3.70 -8.12
N TYR A 31 2.17 -4.18 -9.33
CA TYR A 31 2.27 -5.59 -9.68
C TYR A 31 3.55 -5.84 -10.46
N GLY A 32 4.18 -6.97 -10.19
CA GLY A 32 5.23 -7.54 -11.02
C GLY A 32 4.80 -8.92 -11.52
N SER A 33 5.35 -9.34 -12.65
CA SER A 33 5.22 -10.71 -13.12
C SER A 33 6.55 -11.42 -12.91
N HIS A 34 6.53 -12.55 -12.21
CA HIS A 34 7.68 -13.44 -12.07
C HIS A 34 7.24 -14.86 -12.41
N ASP A 35 7.92 -15.47 -13.39
CA ASP A 35 7.67 -16.86 -13.82
C ASP A 35 6.19 -17.16 -14.17
N GLY A 36 5.50 -16.21 -14.80
CA GLY A 36 4.10 -16.36 -15.19
C GLY A 36 3.07 -16.07 -14.09
N TYR A 37 3.51 -15.80 -12.86
CA TYR A 37 2.64 -15.38 -11.75
C TYR A 37 2.67 -13.87 -11.56
N VAL A 38 1.51 -13.28 -11.29
CA VAL A 38 1.38 -11.87 -10.91
C VAL A 38 1.48 -11.78 -9.40
N GLU A 39 2.45 -10.99 -8.92
CA GLU A 39 2.67 -10.73 -7.50
C GLU A 39 2.64 -9.24 -7.21
N VAL A 40 2.16 -8.87 -6.02
CA VAL A 40 2.30 -7.50 -5.52
C VAL A 40 3.75 -7.26 -5.12
N LYS A 41 4.37 -6.26 -5.74
CA LYS A 41 5.73 -5.78 -5.40
C LYS A 41 5.73 -4.69 -4.35
N GLY A 42 4.62 -3.99 -4.19
CA GLY A 42 4.50 -2.89 -3.24
C GLY A 42 3.33 -1.99 -3.58
N VAL A 43 3.33 -0.81 -2.98
CA VAL A 43 2.26 0.16 -3.08
C VAL A 43 2.85 1.53 -3.33
N ARG A 44 2.43 2.20 -4.40
CA ARG A 44 2.81 3.59 -4.68
C ARG A 44 1.83 4.53 -4.00
N ILE A 45 2.36 5.52 -3.29
CA ILE A 45 1.62 6.60 -2.63
C ILE A 45 2.19 7.92 -3.16
N GLY A 46 1.43 8.61 -4.00
CA GLY A 46 1.95 9.78 -4.72
C GLY A 46 3.18 9.43 -5.56
N ASP A 47 4.33 10.00 -5.22
CA ASP A 47 5.62 9.76 -5.88
C ASP A 47 6.51 8.76 -5.15
N GLU A 48 6.11 8.32 -3.95
CA GLU A 48 6.86 7.33 -3.18
C GLU A 48 6.30 5.93 -3.37
N THR A 49 7.15 4.92 -3.18
CA THR A 49 6.76 3.50 -3.22
C THR A 49 7.09 2.85 -1.89
N ALA A 50 6.06 2.33 -1.23
CA ALA A 50 6.17 1.46 -0.08
C ALA A 50 6.40 0.02 -0.54
N GLN A 51 7.43 -0.63 0.00
CA GLN A 51 7.74 -2.03 -0.26
C GLN A 51 6.98 -2.95 0.68
N ILE A 52 6.95 -4.24 0.36
CA ILE A 52 6.43 -5.25 1.27
C ILE A 52 7.19 -5.17 2.61
N GLY A 53 6.45 -5.04 3.71
CA GLY A 53 6.99 -4.86 5.06
C GLY A 53 7.07 -3.40 5.54
N ASP A 54 6.98 -2.42 4.65
CA ASP A 54 6.83 -1.01 5.04
C ASP A 54 5.45 -0.75 5.64
N THR A 55 5.33 0.30 6.44
CA THR A 55 4.05 0.69 7.06
C THR A 55 3.50 1.95 6.43
N ILE A 56 2.30 1.87 5.90
CA ILE A 56 1.51 3.03 5.48
C ILE A 56 0.83 3.60 6.72
N VAL A 57 1.08 4.89 6.99
CA VAL A 57 0.46 5.63 8.09
C VAL A 57 -0.48 6.68 7.54
N PHE A 58 -1.66 6.77 8.13
CA PHE A 58 -2.64 7.80 7.85
C PHE A 58 -3.03 8.54 9.13
N ASP A 59 -2.76 9.85 9.22
CA ASP A 59 -3.07 10.63 10.42
C ASP A 59 -4.54 11.10 10.51
N GLY A 60 -5.27 10.98 9.39
CA GLY A 60 -6.57 11.64 9.18
C GLY A 60 -6.53 12.64 8.02
N THR A 61 -5.34 13.16 7.70
CA THR A 61 -5.14 14.17 6.65
C THR A 61 -4.20 13.68 5.56
N ARG A 62 -3.06 13.09 5.93
CA ARG A 62 -1.98 12.71 5.02
C ARG A 62 -1.62 11.25 5.13
N LEU A 63 -1.12 10.71 4.02
CA LEU A 63 -0.47 9.41 3.96
C LEU A 63 1.04 9.59 4.10
N SER A 64 1.71 8.67 4.78
CA SER A 64 3.16 8.62 4.91
C SER A 64 3.63 7.17 4.94
N ILE A 65 4.89 6.95 4.59
CA ILE A 65 5.50 5.63 4.58
C ILE A 65 6.56 5.60 5.69
N GLU A 66 6.39 4.71 6.64
CA GLU A 66 7.44 4.34 7.58
C GLU A 66 8.17 3.12 7.05
N ARG A 67 9.46 3.30 6.80
CA ARG A 67 10.34 2.25 6.28
C ARG A 67 10.95 1.47 7.44
N ARG A 68 11.05 0.17 7.26
CA ARG A 68 11.70 -0.74 8.23
C ARG A 68 13.22 -0.75 8.08
#